data_AF-A0A087RXZ5-F1
#
_entry.id   AF-A0A087RXZ5-F1
#
_cell.length_a   1.000
_cell.length_b   1.000
_cell.length_c   1.000
_cell.angle_alpha   90.00
_cell.angle_beta   90.00
_cell.angle_gamma   90.00
#
_symmetry.space_group_name_H-M   'P 1'
#
loop_
_entity.id
_entity.type
_entity.pdbx_description
1 polymer ?
#
loop_
_entity_poly.entity_id
_entity_poly.type
_entity_poly.pdbx_seq_one_letter_code
_entity_poly.pdbx_strand_id
1 'polypeptide(L)'
;MVAIIPDNFEEAYVNQHVSLVRVDSRLNPKFIAWFLSSFDGGQQQFKNLQRGVIKTGLGLNDIRSIWIPFPSLEEQKIIVEKIEECVSVISQKKSQLDSLLMQLDILKSVILKYAFEGKLVPQDPNDEPVEILLQKIKQEKEQLKQKQKTSRRSKNVK
;
A
#
# COMPACT_ATOMS: atom_id res chain seq x y z
N MET A 1 7.76 -15.59 -6.96
CA MET A 1 8.16 -14.23 -7.36
C MET A 1 9.42 -14.36 -8.19
N VAL A 2 9.50 -13.62 -9.30
CA VAL A 2 10.67 -13.62 -10.20
C VAL A 2 11.33 -12.26 -10.10
N ALA A 3 12.66 -12.23 -10.03
CA ALA A 3 13.44 -11.01 -9.95
C ALA A 3 14.67 -11.14 -10.86
N ILE A 4 15.12 -9.99 -11.36
CA ILE A 4 16.31 -9.87 -12.19
C ILE A 4 17.45 -9.38 -11.30
N ILE A 5 18.62 -10.01 -11.43
CA ILE A 5 19.83 -9.55 -10.77
C ILE A 5 20.40 -8.39 -11.59
N PRO A 6 20.61 -7.20 -11.01
CA PRO A 6 21.19 -6.08 -11.72
C PRO A 6 22.67 -6.33 -12.03
N ASP A 7 23.19 -5.70 -13.09
CA ASP A 7 24.57 -5.93 -13.54
C ASP A 7 25.63 -5.50 -12.50
N ASN A 8 25.31 -4.52 -11.64
CA ASN A 8 26.18 -4.02 -10.57
C ASN A 8 25.96 -4.74 -9.22
N PHE A 9 25.59 -6.02 -9.23
CA PHE A 9 25.34 -6.76 -8.01
C PHE A 9 26.63 -7.40 -7.47
N GLU A 10 26.94 -7.16 -6.19
CA GLU A 10 28.06 -7.80 -5.50
C GLU A 10 27.81 -9.30 -5.29
N GLU A 11 28.88 -10.05 -4.97
CA GLU A 11 28.77 -11.47 -4.68
C GLU A 11 27.81 -11.72 -3.50
N ALA A 12 26.84 -12.61 -3.69
CA ALA A 12 25.86 -12.95 -2.66
C ALA A 12 25.55 -14.43 -2.65
N TYR A 13 25.10 -14.90 -1.48
CA TYR A 13 24.63 -16.27 -1.30
C TYR A 13 23.14 -16.38 -1.60
N VAL A 14 22.77 -17.41 -2.34
CA VAL A 14 21.37 -17.73 -2.68
C VAL A 14 20.81 -18.69 -1.64
N ASN A 15 19.64 -18.37 -1.07
CA ASN A 15 18.94 -19.22 -0.10
C ASN A 15 18.40 -20.50 -0.79
N GLN A 16 18.25 -21.59 -0.04
CA GLN A 16 17.74 -22.89 -0.49
C GLN A 16 16.33 -22.85 -1.12
N HIS A 17 15.53 -21.83 -0.79
CA HIS A 17 14.19 -21.63 -1.38
C HIS A 17 14.19 -20.70 -2.61
N VAL A 18 15.37 -20.30 -3.09
CA VAL A 18 15.53 -19.45 -4.27
C VAL A 18 16.33 -20.23 -5.31
N SER A 19 15.87 -20.19 -6.56
CA SER A 19 16.57 -20.82 -7.68
C SER A 19 17.18 -19.74 -8.57
N LEU A 20 18.49 -19.82 -8.78
CA LEU A 20 19.20 -18.97 -9.73
C LEU A 20 19.08 -19.56 -11.14
N VAL A 21 18.50 -18.81 -12.06
CA VAL A 21 18.39 -19.18 -13.48
C VAL A 21 19.36 -18.32 -14.27
N ARG A 22 20.30 -18.95 -14.97
CA ARG A 22 21.18 -18.29 -15.94
C ARG A 22 20.61 -18.48 -17.33
N VAL A 23 20.41 -17.38 -18.03
CA VAL A 23 19.82 -17.37 -19.38
C VAL A 23 20.92 -17.29 -20.43
N ASP A 24 20.67 -17.92 -21.58
CA ASP A 24 21.56 -17.88 -22.74
C ASP A 24 21.59 -16.46 -23.35
N SER A 25 22.67 -16.07 -24.03
CA SER A 25 22.82 -14.74 -24.66
C SER A 25 21.77 -14.44 -25.73
N ARG A 26 21.08 -15.47 -26.25
CA ARG A 26 19.96 -15.34 -27.20
C ARG A 26 18.64 -14.95 -26.54
N LEU A 27 18.59 -14.86 -25.22
CA LEU A 27 17.40 -14.51 -24.46
C LEU A 27 17.64 -13.28 -23.60
N ASN A 28 16.73 -12.32 -23.69
CA ASN A 28 16.72 -11.14 -22.85
C ASN A 28 16.21 -11.52 -21.43
N PRO A 29 17.01 -11.29 -20.37
CA PRO A 29 16.60 -11.60 -18.99
C PRO A 29 15.30 -10.90 -18.58
N LYS A 30 15.09 -9.66 -19.05
CA LYS A 30 13.87 -8.89 -18.77
C LYS A 30 12.64 -9.53 -19.40
N PHE A 31 12.76 -10.01 -20.63
CA PHE A 31 11.66 -10.69 -21.32
C PHE A 31 11.24 -11.95 -20.57
N ILE A 32 12.22 -12.78 -20.15
CA ILE A 32 11.95 -13.99 -19.37
C ILE A 32 11.30 -13.62 -18.02
N ALA A 33 11.80 -12.60 -17.32
CA ALA A 33 11.23 -12.18 -16.05
C ALA A 33 9.76 -11.76 -16.19
N TRP A 34 9.43 -10.99 -17.23
CA TRP A 34 8.05 -10.60 -17.52
C TRP A 34 7.18 -11.80 -17.92
N PHE A 35 7.69 -12.68 -18.77
CA PHE A 35 6.97 -13.90 -19.17
C PHE A 35 6.68 -14.81 -17.97
N LEU A 36 7.69 -15.07 -17.12
CA LEU A 36 7.52 -15.91 -15.94
C LEU A 36 6.60 -15.27 -14.89
N SER A 37 6.57 -13.94 -14.83
CA SER A 37 5.67 -13.19 -13.94
C SER A 37 4.24 -13.11 -14.47
N SER A 38 4.03 -13.29 -15.79
CA SER A 38 2.71 -13.25 -16.41
C SER A 38 1.84 -14.44 -15.97
N PHE A 39 0.53 -14.22 -15.92
CA PHE A 39 -0.43 -15.23 -15.49
C PHE A 39 -0.40 -16.46 -16.40
N ASP A 40 -0.63 -16.28 -17.70
CA ASP A 40 -0.69 -17.36 -18.68
C ASP A 40 0.68 -17.94 -19.07
N GLY A 41 1.76 -17.17 -18.84
CA GLY A 41 3.12 -17.62 -19.10
C GLY A 41 3.67 -18.50 -17.99
N GLY A 42 4.35 -17.90 -17.00
CA GLY A 42 5.00 -18.67 -15.94
C GLY A 42 4.10 -19.09 -14.80
N GLN A 43 3.16 -18.24 -14.36
CA GLN A 43 2.41 -18.52 -13.12
C GLN A 43 1.52 -19.77 -13.23
N GLN A 44 0.85 -19.97 -14.36
CA GLN A 44 0.06 -21.18 -14.58
C GLN A 44 0.95 -22.44 -14.63
N GLN A 45 2.11 -22.36 -15.28
CA GLN A 45 3.08 -23.45 -15.31
C GLN A 45 3.58 -23.79 -13.91
N PHE A 46 3.92 -22.77 -13.11
CA PHE A 46 4.33 -22.95 -11.72
C PHE A 46 3.24 -23.64 -10.88
N LYS A 47 1.98 -23.21 -11.01
CA LYS A 47 0.85 -23.82 -10.29
C LYS A 47 0.63 -25.28 -10.65
N ASN A 48 0.73 -25.62 -11.94
CA ASN A 48 0.54 -26.99 -12.42
C ASN A 48 1.66 -27.95 -11.99
N LEU A 49 2.88 -27.41 -11.85
CA LEU A 49 4.05 -28.16 -11.40
C LEU A 49 4.11 -28.31 -9.87
N GLN A 50 3.52 -27.38 -9.11
CA GLN A 50 3.34 -27.49 -7.66
C GLN A 50 2.27 -28.53 -7.31
N ARG A 51 2.62 -29.82 -7.47
CA ARG A 51 1.76 -30.95 -7.06
C ARG A 51 1.90 -31.24 -5.58
N GLY A 52 0.89 -30.85 -4.81
CA GLY A 52 0.62 -31.36 -3.45
C GLY A 52 0.76 -30.32 -2.33
N VAL A 53 -0.13 -30.44 -1.34
CA VAL A 53 -0.24 -29.58 -0.14
C VAL A 53 1.03 -29.60 0.74
N ILE A 54 1.95 -30.55 0.51
CA ILE A 54 3.08 -30.88 1.40
C ILE A 54 4.43 -30.36 0.90
N LYS A 55 4.60 -30.09 -0.41
CA LYS A 55 5.83 -29.48 -0.96
C LYS A 55 5.55 -28.04 -1.40
N THR A 56 5.81 -27.10 -0.51
CA THR A 56 5.80 -25.67 -0.79
C THR A 56 7.07 -25.28 -1.56
N GLY A 57 7.09 -25.55 -2.87
CA GLY A 57 8.19 -25.11 -3.74
C GLY A 57 8.32 -25.91 -5.03
N LEU A 58 8.95 -25.30 -6.03
CA LEU A 58 9.33 -25.98 -7.27
C LEU A 58 10.75 -26.53 -7.11
N GLY A 59 10.96 -27.79 -7.50
CA GLY A 59 12.31 -28.34 -7.59
C GLY A 59 13.07 -27.79 -8.81
N LEU A 60 14.38 -27.98 -8.84
CA LEU A 60 15.22 -27.56 -9.98
C LEU A 60 14.82 -28.27 -11.29
N ASN A 61 14.36 -29.52 -11.21
CA ASN A 61 13.89 -30.26 -12.39
C ASN A 61 12.57 -29.71 -12.93
N ASP A 62 11.69 -29.24 -12.05
CA ASP A 62 10.43 -28.59 -12.44
C ASP A 62 10.72 -27.24 -13.12
N ILE A 63 11.70 -26.50 -12.61
CA ILE A 63 12.12 -25.24 -13.24
C ILE A 63 12.71 -25.48 -14.63
N ARG A 64 13.46 -26.57 -14.83
CA ARG A 64 14.03 -26.93 -16.13
C ARG A 64 12.98 -27.40 -17.14
N SER A 65 11.82 -27.87 -16.71
CA SER A 65 10.75 -28.32 -17.60
C SER A 65 9.77 -27.21 -18.01
N ILE A 66 9.96 -25.99 -17.49
CA ILE A 66 9.14 -24.83 -17.86
C ILE A 66 9.34 -24.53 -19.35
N TRP A 67 8.22 -24.40 -20.03
CA TRP A 67 8.19 -23.96 -21.41
C TRP A 67 8.37 -22.44 -21.48
N ILE A 68 9.29 -21.99 -22.32
CA ILE A 68 9.60 -20.58 -22.55
C ILE A 68 9.52 -20.30 -24.06
N PRO A 69 8.81 -19.25 -24.49
CA PRO A 69 8.77 -18.85 -25.89
C PRO A 69 10.15 -18.33 -26.33
N PHE A 70 10.54 -18.64 -27.56
CA PHE A 70 11.84 -18.26 -28.12
C PHE A 70 11.67 -17.38 -29.37
N PRO A 71 11.13 -16.15 -29.24
CA PRO A 71 11.06 -15.20 -30.35
C PRO A 71 12.43 -14.59 -30.66
N SER A 72 12.56 -13.86 -31.77
CA SER A 72 13.81 -13.20 -32.14
C SER A 72 14.25 -12.16 -31.10
N LEU A 73 15.55 -11.87 -31.02
CA LEU A 73 16.09 -10.88 -30.07
C LEU A 73 15.47 -9.48 -30.23
N GLU A 74 15.10 -9.11 -31.46
CA GLU A 74 14.46 -7.83 -31.75
C GLU A 74 13.03 -7.80 -31.20
N GLU A 75 12.25 -8.85 -31.44
CA GLU A 75 10.89 -8.97 -30.89
C GLU A 75 10.90 -8.98 -29.36
N GLN A 76 11.86 -9.67 -28.74
CA GLN A 76 12.00 -9.67 -27.27
C GLN A 76 12.20 -8.25 -26.73
N LYS A 77 13.02 -7.42 -27.40
CA LYS A 77 13.24 -6.02 -27.01
C LYS A 77 11.97 -5.19 -27.17
N ILE A 78 11.28 -5.30 -28.30
CA ILE A 78 10.03 -4.57 -28.56
C ILE A 78 8.96 -4.92 -27.51
N ILE A 79 8.84 -6.20 -27.15
CA ILE A 79 7.89 -6.65 -26.14
C ILE A 79 8.23 -6.04 -24.78
N VAL A 80 9.50 -6.11 -24.37
CA VAL A 80 9.95 -5.55 -23.09
C VAL A 80 9.72 -4.04 -23.03
N GLU A 81 10.05 -3.32 -24.09
CA GLU A 81 9.86 -1.87 -24.19
C GLU A 81 8.39 -1.47 -24.03
N LYS A 82 7.48 -2.15 -24.74
CA LYS A 82 6.03 -1.91 -24.61
C LYS A 82 5.51 -2.20 -23.20
N ILE A 83 6.00 -3.26 -22.56
CA ILE A 83 5.62 -3.60 -21.19
C ILE A 83 6.13 -2.53 -20.22
N GLU A 84 7.39 -2.12 -20.34
CA GLU A 84 7.99 -1.09 -19.48
C GLU A 84 7.29 0.26 -19.63
N GLU A 85 6.92 0.65 -20.85
CA GLU A 85 6.11 1.84 -21.10
C GLU A 85 4.75 1.76 -20.38
N CYS A 86 4.02 0.65 -20.55
CA CYS A 86 2.74 0.44 -19.88
C CYS A 86 2.87 0.48 -18.36
N VAL A 87 3.89 -0.18 -17.81
CA VAL A 87 4.15 -0.21 -16.36
C VAL A 87 4.50 1.18 -15.84
N SER A 88 5.27 1.96 -16.61
CA SER A 88 5.57 3.36 -16.29
C SER A 88 4.30 4.19 -16.15
N VAL A 89 3.39 4.14 -17.13
CA VAL A 89 2.10 4.85 -17.07
C VAL A 89 1.26 4.40 -15.86
N ILE A 90 1.21 3.10 -15.58
CA ILE A 90 0.48 2.56 -14.42
C ILE A 90 1.08 3.10 -13.11
N SER A 91 2.41 3.09 -12.98
CA SER A 91 3.09 3.58 -11.79
C SER A 91 2.87 5.08 -11.55
N GLN A 92 2.91 5.88 -12.62
CA GLN A 92 2.63 7.31 -12.55
C GLN A 92 1.20 7.57 -12.09
N LYS A 93 0.20 6.90 -12.69
CA LYS A 93 -1.21 7.04 -12.28
C LYS A 93 -1.44 6.61 -10.84
N LYS A 94 -0.79 5.52 -10.41
CA LYS A 94 -0.86 5.07 -9.02
C LYS A 94 -0.31 6.13 -8.06
N SER A 95 0.85 6.69 -8.36
CA SER A 95 1.45 7.77 -7.56
C SER A 95 0.55 9.03 -7.50
N GLN A 96 -0.10 9.40 -8.61
CA GLN A 96 -1.09 10.48 -8.63
C GLN A 96 -2.27 10.18 -7.71
N LEU A 97 -2.81 8.95 -7.75
CA LEU A 97 -3.91 8.55 -6.87
C LEU A 97 -3.49 8.60 -5.39
N ASP A 98 -2.31 8.09 -5.05
CA ASP A 98 -1.80 8.09 -3.68
C ASP A 98 -1.64 9.52 -3.14
N SER A 99 -1.11 10.44 -3.96
CA SER A 99 -1.01 11.86 -3.58
C SER A 99 -2.36 12.55 -3.42
N LEU A 100 -3.35 12.23 -4.26
CA LEU A 100 -4.71 12.76 -4.15
C LEU A 100 -5.39 12.27 -2.86
N LEU A 101 -5.21 10.99 -2.50
CA LEU A 101 -5.71 10.45 -1.24
C LEU A 101 -5.12 11.17 -0.03
N MET A 102 -3.80 11.42 -0.04
CA MET A 102 -3.15 12.22 1.01
C MET A 102 -3.74 13.64 1.09
N GLN A 103 -3.96 14.30 -0.04
CA GLN A 103 -4.56 15.63 -0.08
C GLN A 103 -5.99 15.63 0.48
N LEU A 104 -6.80 14.60 0.20
CA LEU A 104 -8.14 14.47 0.74
C LEU A 104 -8.13 14.35 2.27
N ASP A 105 -7.19 13.59 2.83
CA ASP A 105 -7.09 13.44 4.28
C ASP A 105 -6.63 14.74 4.96
N ILE A 106 -5.71 15.46 4.34
CA ILE A 106 -5.33 16.81 4.77
C ILE A 106 -6.55 17.74 4.69
N LEU A 107 -7.28 17.75 3.58
CA LEU A 107 -8.45 18.61 3.40
C LEU A 107 -9.54 18.33 4.45
N LYS A 108 -9.82 17.06 4.75
CA LYS A 108 -10.74 16.68 5.84
C LYS A 108 -10.27 17.25 7.18
N SER A 109 -8.98 17.13 7.48
CA SER A 109 -8.43 17.66 8.73
C SER A 109 -8.55 19.19 8.82
N VAL A 110 -8.34 19.89 7.70
CA VAL A 110 -8.48 21.35 7.60
C VAL A 110 -9.94 21.78 7.77
N ILE A 111 -10.88 21.11 7.08
CA ILE A 111 -12.31 21.40 7.21
C ILE A 111 -12.78 21.17 8.64
N LEU A 112 -12.38 20.06 9.28
CA LEU A 112 -12.71 19.81 10.69
C LEU A 112 -12.13 20.89 11.59
N LYS A 113 -10.86 21.28 11.38
CA LYS A 113 -10.25 22.39 12.12
C LYS A 113 -11.06 23.68 11.95
N TYR A 114 -11.44 24.03 10.73
CA TYR A 114 -12.23 25.24 10.46
C TYR A 114 -13.65 25.14 11.04
N ALA A 115 -14.25 23.94 11.09
CA ALA A 115 -15.52 23.71 11.76
C ALA A 115 -15.40 23.98 13.27
N PHE A 116 -14.36 23.45 13.92
CA PHE A 116 -14.10 23.69 15.35
C PHE A 116 -13.75 25.15 15.65
N GLU A 117 -13.11 25.85 14.72
CA GLU A 117 -12.81 27.29 14.84
C GLU A 117 -14.01 28.19 14.46
N GLY A 118 -15.14 27.63 14.03
CA GLY A 118 -16.33 28.39 13.61
C GLY A 118 -16.20 29.10 12.25
N LYS A 119 -15.07 28.96 11.55
CA LYS A 119 -14.75 29.69 10.31
C LYS A 119 -15.52 29.21 9.07
N LEU A 120 -16.35 28.18 9.19
CA LEU A 120 -17.14 27.63 8.07
C LEU A 120 -18.43 28.41 7.79
N VAL A 121 -18.82 29.35 8.67
CA VAL A 121 -20.04 30.16 8.56
C VAL A 121 -19.68 31.62 8.85
N PRO A 122 -20.33 32.61 8.18
CA PRO A 122 -20.17 34.02 8.54
C PRO A 122 -20.45 34.23 10.02
N GLN A 123 -19.52 34.88 10.72
CA GLN A 123 -19.64 35.16 12.15
C GLN A 123 -20.53 36.38 12.36
N ASP A 124 -21.52 36.30 13.25
CA ASP A 124 -22.34 37.46 13.62
C ASP A 124 -21.51 38.37 14.54
N PRO A 125 -21.37 39.67 14.24
CA PRO A 125 -20.66 40.62 15.11
C PRO A 125 -21.25 40.74 16.53
N ASN A 126 -22.49 40.30 16.73
CA ASN A 126 -23.17 40.31 18.03
C ASN A 126 -23.02 39.00 18.80
N ASP A 127 -22.33 37.99 18.26
CA ASP A 127 -22.09 36.74 18.99
C ASP A 127 -21.24 36.99 20.23
N GLU A 128 -21.67 36.41 21.36
CA GLU A 128 -20.88 36.46 22.60
C GLU A 128 -19.48 35.85 22.37
N PRO A 129 -18.39 36.49 22.80
CA PRO A 129 -17.05 35.92 22.68
C PRO A 129 -16.94 34.52 23.29
N VAL A 130 -16.29 33.61 22.58
CA VAL A 130 -16.11 32.19 22.97
C VAL A 130 -15.54 32.04 24.39
N GLU A 131 -14.70 32.99 24.84
CA GLU A 131 -14.14 33.02 26.19
C GLU A 131 -15.21 33.11 27.29
N ILE A 132 -16.26 33.90 27.07
CA ILE A 132 -17.37 34.07 28.02
C ILE A 132 -18.17 32.77 28.12
N LEU A 133 -18.44 32.13 26.98
CA LEU A 133 -19.14 30.85 26.93
C LEU A 133 -18.33 29.73 27.62
N LEU A 134 -17.01 29.69 27.42
CA LEU A 134 -16.13 28.72 28.09
C LEU A 134 -16.09 28.89 29.61
N GLN A 135 -16.12 30.12 30.10
CA GLN A 135 -16.23 30.40 31.54
C GLN A 135 -17.56 29.91 32.11
N LYS A 136 -18.68 30.18 31.43
CA LYS A 136 -20.02 29.67 31.82
C LYS A 136 -20.02 28.13 31.89
N ILE A 137 -19.49 27.44 30.86
CA ILE A 137 -19.43 25.97 30.83
C ILE A 137 -18.55 25.40 31.96
N LYS A 138 -17.41 26.04 32.29
CA LYS A 138 -16.54 25.61 33.40
C LYS A 138 -17.27 25.71 34.74
N GLN A 139 -17.90 26.86 35.01
CA GLN A 139 -18.66 27.08 36.23
C GLN A 139 -19.83 26.09 36.36
N GLU A 140 -20.56 25.85 35.27
CA GLU A 140 -21.69 24.93 35.24
C GLU A 140 -21.25 23.46 35.46
N LYS A 141 -20.12 23.04 34.87
CA LYS A 141 -19.52 21.71 35.11
C LYS A 141 -19.06 21.53 36.56
N GLU A 142 -18.49 22.56 37.17
CA GLU A 142 -18.09 22.50 38.59
C GLU A 142 -19.29 22.40 39.52
N GLN A 143 -20.34 23.17 39.25
CA GLN A 143 -21.60 23.08 40.00
C GLN A 143 -22.26 21.70 39.85
N LEU A 144 -22.25 21.10 38.66
CA LEU A 144 -22.74 19.74 38.42
C LEU A 144 -21.91 18.69 39.16
N LYS A 145 -20.57 18.81 39.16
CA LYS A 145 -19.69 17.92 39.94
C LYS A 145 -19.94 18.03 41.45
N GLN A 146 -20.16 19.24 41.96
CA GLN A 146 -20.49 19.46 43.37
C GLN A 146 -21.85 18.84 43.72
N LYS A 147 -22.89 19.07 42.88
CA LYS A 147 -24.22 18.45 43.04
C LYS A 147 -24.19 16.92 42.99
N GLN A 148 -23.35 16.32 42.14
CA GLN A 148 -23.17 14.86 42.08
C GLN A 148 -22.44 14.31 43.31
N LYS A 149 -21.46 15.03 43.86
CA LYS A 149 -20.77 14.64 45.11
C LYS A 149 -21.70 14.71 46.33
N THR A 150 -22.55 15.73 46.43
CA THR A 150 -23.56 15.82 47.50
C THR A 150 -24.67 14.78 47.35
N SER A 151 -25.11 14.50 46.12
CA SER A 151 -26.06 13.41 45.82
C SER A 151 -25.52 12.00 46.14
N ARG A 152 -24.22 11.73 45.88
CA ARG A 152 -23.60 10.44 46.25
C ARG A 152 -23.38 10.30 47.75
N ARG A 153 -23.11 11.39 48.48
CA ARG A 153 -22.98 11.37 49.94
C ARG A 153 -24.31 11.10 50.66
N SER A 154 -25.45 11.56 50.14
CA SER A 154 -26.76 11.29 50.77
C SER A 154 -27.28 9.86 50.55
N LYS A 155 -26.76 9.13 49.55
CA LYS A 155 -27.11 7.70 49.31
C LYS A 155 -26.33 6.71 50.17
N ASN A 156 -25.22 7.11 50.80
CA ASN A 156 -24.40 6.25 51.67
C ASN A 156 -24.69 6.45 53.18
N VAL A 157 -25.77 7.15 53.54
CA VAL A 157 -26.18 7.41 54.94
C VAL A 157 -27.55 6.76 55.25
N LYS A 158 -27.86 5.62 54.62
CA LYS A 158 -28.96 4.75 55.03
C LYS A 158 -28.46 3.33 55.16
#